data_AF-W2CPM0-F1
#
_entry.id   AF-W2CPM0-F1
#
_cell.length_a   1.000
_cell.length_b   1.000
_cell.length_c   1.000
_cell.angle_alpha   90.00
_cell.angle_beta   90.00
_cell.angle_gamma   90.00
#
_symmetry.space_group_name_H-M   'P 1'
#
loop_
_entity.id
_entity.type
_entity.pdbx_description
1 polymer ?
#
loop_
_entity_poly.entity_id
_entity_poly.type
_entity_poly.pdbx_seq_one_letter_code
_entity_poly.pdbx_strand_id
1 'polypeptide(L)'
;MSSKRATTLSEQIALLRQRGMTIDDERKAKEVLLDIGYYRLGFYWFPYEKVHPQKGLRTHEFREGARFDHVVKLYYFDFNLRNMLIKYLNRIEINFKTFLTYHVSTLHPDSPTWFADPAIISSEYIQEFDKIVYTEKFKKSHPVIKRHHQIHKNDRYAPAWKTIEYMTFGAVIHLFQALLD
;
A
#
# COMPACT_ATOMS: atom_id res chain seq x y z
N MET A 1 -29.60 -16.29 -3.23
CA MET A 1 -28.29 -15.59 -3.29
C MET A 1 -28.03 -15.24 -4.74
N SER A 2 -27.99 -13.96 -5.11
CA SER A 2 -27.61 -13.57 -6.48
C SER A 2 -26.13 -13.89 -6.69
N SER A 3 -25.84 -14.75 -7.65
CA SER A 3 -24.48 -15.09 -8.10
C SER A 3 -23.78 -13.80 -8.54
N LYS A 4 -22.80 -13.32 -7.77
CA LYS A 4 -21.94 -12.20 -8.19
C LYS A 4 -21.10 -12.67 -9.38
N ARG A 5 -21.48 -12.27 -10.58
CA ARG A 5 -20.75 -12.53 -11.82
C ARG A 5 -19.98 -11.30 -12.25
N ALA A 6 -18.90 -11.51 -13.01
CA ALA A 6 -18.18 -10.44 -13.64
C ALA A 6 -19.10 -9.70 -14.62
N THR A 7 -18.95 -8.37 -14.68
CA THR A 7 -19.66 -7.51 -15.63
C THR A 7 -18.74 -7.15 -16.79
N THR A 8 -19.29 -7.17 -17.99
CA THR A 8 -18.67 -6.65 -19.20
C THR A 8 -18.59 -5.12 -19.16
N LEU A 9 -17.73 -4.53 -19.99
CA LEU A 9 -17.62 -3.07 -20.10
C LEU A 9 -18.96 -2.42 -20.50
N SER A 10 -19.73 -3.07 -21.39
CA SER A 10 -21.06 -2.58 -21.79
C SER A 10 -22.06 -2.58 -20.62
N GLU A 11 -22.09 -3.63 -19.80
CA GLU A 11 -22.93 -3.69 -18.60
C GLU A 11 -22.53 -2.63 -17.57
N GLN A 12 -21.22 -2.41 -17.40
CA GLN A 12 -20.70 -1.37 -16.52
C GLN A 12 -21.13 0.03 -16.95
N ILE A 13 -21.03 0.34 -18.25
CA ILE A 13 -21.49 1.62 -18.82
C ILE A 13 -23.00 1.78 -18.63
N ALA A 14 -23.78 0.73 -18.95
CA ALA A 14 -25.23 0.76 -18.80
C ALA A 14 -25.64 1.03 -17.33
N LEU A 15 -24.96 0.38 -16.37
CA LEU A 15 -25.19 0.59 -14.96
C LEU A 15 -24.85 2.01 -14.50
N LEU A 16 -23.75 2.60 -14.99
CA LEU A 16 -23.38 3.98 -14.67
C LEU A 16 -24.41 4.97 -15.21
N ARG A 17 -24.87 4.79 -16.45
CA ARG A 17 -25.95 5.60 -17.05
C ARG A 17 -27.26 5.45 -16.29
N GLN A 18 -27.65 4.22 -15.95
CA GLN A 18 -28.85 3.92 -15.16
C GLN A 18 -28.83 4.66 -13.80
N ARG A 19 -27.65 4.78 -13.19
CA ARG A 19 -27.45 5.49 -11.92
C ARG A 19 -27.39 7.01 -12.05
N GLY A 20 -27.49 7.56 -13.26
CA GLY A 20 -27.50 9.00 -13.52
C GLY A 20 -26.16 9.60 -13.92
N MET A 21 -25.15 8.80 -14.30
CA MET A 21 -23.88 9.33 -14.80
C MET A 21 -23.96 9.64 -16.29
N THR A 22 -23.57 10.85 -16.66
CA THR A 22 -23.40 11.26 -18.05
C THR A 22 -22.10 10.69 -18.62
N ILE A 23 -22.22 10.01 -19.77
CA ILE A 23 -21.10 9.42 -20.52
C ILE A 23 -21.26 9.82 -21.99
N ASP A 24 -20.48 10.82 -22.41
CA ASP A 24 -20.55 11.41 -23.76
C ASP A 24 -19.90 10.49 -24.81
N ASP A 25 -18.67 10.01 -24.56
CA ASP A 25 -17.97 9.06 -25.42
C ASP A 25 -17.91 7.69 -24.76
N GLU A 26 -18.83 6.80 -25.15
CA GLU A 26 -18.88 5.43 -24.65
C GLU A 26 -17.64 4.61 -25.03
N ARG A 27 -17.12 4.79 -26.24
CA ARG A 27 -15.93 4.06 -26.70
C ARG A 27 -14.74 4.43 -25.82
N LYS A 28 -14.55 5.72 -25.55
CA LYS A 28 -13.48 6.19 -24.65
C LYS A 28 -13.71 5.72 -23.22
N ALA A 29 -14.95 5.74 -22.73
CA ALA A 29 -15.25 5.24 -21.39
C ALA A 29 -14.93 3.74 -21.24
N LYS A 30 -15.17 2.92 -22.27
CA LYS A 30 -14.78 1.51 -22.30
C LYS A 30 -13.26 1.32 -22.24
N GLU A 31 -12.48 2.10 -23.00
CA GLU A 31 -11.01 2.07 -22.91
C GLU A 31 -10.55 2.39 -21.48
N VAL A 32 -11.09 3.44 -20.88
CA VAL A 32 -10.72 3.89 -19.54
C VAL A 32 -11.12 2.87 -18.46
N LEU A 33 -12.31 2.26 -18.58
CA LEU A 33 -12.75 1.21 -17.66
C LEU A 33 -11.88 -0.04 -17.76
N LEU A 34 -11.36 -0.37 -18.96
CA LEU A 34 -10.45 -1.49 -19.16
C LEU A 34 -9.04 -1.20 -18.60
N ASP A 35 -8.57 0.04 -18.70
CA ASP A 35 -7.25 0.46 -18.23
C ASP A 35 -7.20 0.68 -16.70
N ILE A 36 -8.15 1.46 -16.16
CA ILE A 36 -8.14 1.86 -14.74
C ILE A 36 -8.95 0.90 -13.87
N GLY A 37 -10.03 0.34 -14.41
CA GLY A 37 -10.93 -0.57 -13.70
C GLY A 37 -12.10 0.13 -13.00
N TYR A 38 -13.29 -0.47 -13.13
CA TYR A 38 -14.53 0.02 -12.52
C TYR A 38 -14.43 0.25 -11.01
N TYR A 39 -13.86 -0.71 -10.27
CA TYR A 39 -13.78 -0.61 -8.81
C TYR A 39 -12.86 0.53 -8.35
N ARG A 40 -11.76 0.78 -9.08
CA ARG A 40 -10.82 1.86 -8.79
C ARG A 40 -11.46 3.23 -9.06
N LEU A 41 -12.09 3.40 -10.22
CA LEU A 41 -12.87 4.61 -10.53
C LEU A 41 -14.05 4.82 -9.58
N GLY A 42 -14.54 3.72 -8.99
CA GLY A 42 -15.41 3.63 -7.81
C GLY A 42 -15.17 4.68 -6.74
N PHE A 43 -13.91 4.89 -6.38
CA PHE A 43 -13.50 5.83 -5.35
C PHE A 43 -13.62 7.29 -5.80
N TYR A 44 -13.49 7.55 -7.09
CA TYR A 44 -13.44 8.90 -7.67
C TYR A 44 -14.81 9.40 -8.13
N TRP A 45 -15.77 8.52 -8.41
CA TRP A 45 -17.16 8.94 -8.62
C TRP A 45 -18.01 8.96 -7.36
N PHE A 46 -17.53 8.37 -6.25
CA PHE A 46 -18.23 8.43 -4.96
C PHE A 46 -18.55 9.87 -4.51
N PRO A 47 -17.65 10.87 -4.68
CA PRO A 47 -17.97 12.29 -4.43
C PRO A 47 -19.16 12.85 -5.21
N TYR A 48 -19.53 12.23 -6.34
CA TYR A 48 -20.63 12.66 -7.21
C TYR A 48 -21.95 11.95 -6.88
N GLU A 49 -21.97 11.03 -5.91
CA GLU A 49 -23.20 10.37 -5.48
C GLU A 49 -24.05 11.27 -4.58
N LYS A 50 -25.38 11.11 -4.64
CA LYS A 50 -26.33 11.95 -3.90
C LYS A 50 -26.03 12.00 -2.40
N VAL A 51 -25.82 10.84 -1.80
CA VAL A 51 -25.64 10.67 -0.35
C VAL A 51 -24.18 10.79 0.14
N HIS A 52 -23.23 11.16 -0.73
CA HIS A 52 -21.84 11.39 -0.30
C HIS A 52 -21.76 12.42 0.86
N PRO A 53 -20.95 12.18 1.92
CA PRO A 53 -19.98 11.10 2.11
C PRO A 53 -20.50 9.85 2.85
N GLN A 54 -21.81 9.69 3.02
CA GLN A 54 -22.40 8.63 3.83
C GLN A 54 -22.28 7.25 3.15
N LYS A 55 -21.51 6.33 3.76
CA LYS A 55 -21.28 4.99 3.21
C LYS A 55 -22.41 3.99 3.51
N GLY A 56 -23.06 4.12 4.67
CA GLY A 56 -24.09 3.17 5.12
C GLY A 56 -25.44 3.29 4.39
N LEU A 57 -25.72 4.45 3.80
CA LEU A 57 -26.99 4.75 3.09
C LEU A 57 -26.77 4.88 1.58
N ARG A 58 -25.70 4.29 1.04
CA ARG A 58 -25.27 4.46 -0.34
C ARG A 58 -26.28 3.83 -1.32
N THR A 59 -26.96 4.65 -2.11
CA THR A 59 -27.86 4.21 -3.19
C THR A 59 -27.14 4.01 -4.52
N HIS A 60 -25.89 4.47 -4.63
CA HIS A 60 -25.10 4.54 -5.87
C HIS A 60 -25.67 5.49 -6.95
N GLU A 61 -26.73 6.24 -6.64
CA GLU A 61 -27.27 7.24 -7.56
C GLU A 61 -26.41 8.49 -7.57
N PHE A 62 -26.19 9.02 -8.76
CA PHE A 62 -25.40 10.21 -8.99
C PHE A 62 -26.24 11.48 -8.94
N ARG A 63 -25.61 12.59 -8.53
CA ARG A 63 -26.18 13.93 -8.59
C ARG A 63 -26.26 14.38 -10.05
N GLU A 64 -27.16 15.32 -10.33
CA GLU A 64 -27.23 15.95 -11.65
C GLU A 64 -25.86 16.57 -12.02
N GLY A 65 -25.46 16.42 -13.28
CA GLY A 65 -24.16 16.88 -13.77
C GLY A 65 -22.97 15.97 -13.41
N ALA A 66 -23.20 14.78 -12.83
CA ALA A 66 -22.14 13.79 -12.65
C ALA A 66 -21.67 13.23 -14.00
N ARG A 67 -20.49 13.65 -14.44
CA ARG A 67 -19.92 13.28 -15.73
C ARG A 67 -18.72 12.36 -15.56
N PHE A 68 -18.66 11.31 -16.37
CA PHE A 68 -17.55 10.35 -16.33
C PHE A 68 -16.20 11.01 -16.60
N ASP A 69 -16.12 12.03 -17.48
CA ASP A 69 -14.86 12.73 -17.75
C ASP A 69 -14.32 13.50 -16.52
N HIS A 70 -15.20 14.03 -15.66
CA HIS A 70 -14.81 14.67 -14.40
C HIS A 70 -14.21 13.66 -13.42
N VAL A 71 -14.78 12.45 -13.35
CA VAL A 71 -14.25 11.35 -12.54
C VAL A 71 -12.84 10.98 -12.99
N VAL A 72 -12.64 10.87 -14.31
CA VAL A 72 -11.33 10.54 -14.89
C VAL A 72 -10.32 11.65 -14.64
N LYS A 73 -10.71 12.93 -14.77
CA LYS A 73 -9.85 14.07 -14.42
C LYS A 73 -9.44 14.04 -12.94
N LEU A 74 -10.37 13.73 -12.03
CA LEU A 74 -10.06 13.61 -10.61
C LEU A 74 -9.09 12.46 -10.32
N TYR A 75 -9.24 11.33 -11.01
CA TYR A 75 -8.28 10.23 -10.95
C TYR A 75 -6.87 10.66 -11.38
N TYR A 76 -6.74 11.32 -12.53
CA TYR A 76 -5.43 11.76 -13.01
C TYR A 76 -4.82 12.87 -12.16
N PHE A 77 -5.65 13.74 -11.56
CA PHE A 77 -5.18 14.69 -10.57
C PHE A 77 -4.51 13.99 -9.36
N ASP A 78 -5.20 13.02 -8.74
CA ASP A 78 -4.63 12.23 -7.62
C ASP A 78 -3.37 11.47 -8.05
N PHE A 79 -3.40 10.83 -9.23
CA PHE A 79 -2.25 10.11 -9.77
C PHE A 79 -1.03 11.03 -9.95
N ASN A 80 -1.22 12.21 -10.53
CA ASN A 80 -0.15 13.18 -10.74
C ASN A 80 0.39 13.72 -9.41
N LEU A 81 -0.49 14.00 -8.45
CA LEU A 81 -0.10 14.44 -7.11
C LEU A 81 0.74 13.36 -6.40
N ARG A 82 0.29 12.10 -6.42
CA ARG A 82 1.03 10.97 -5.84
C ARG A 82 2.43 10.83 -6.46
N ASN A 83 2.52 10.95 -7.79
CA ASN A 83 3.79 10.88 -8.50
C ASN A 83 4.73 12.05 -8.21
N MET A 84 4.19 13.23 -7.93
CA MET A 84 5.00 14.37 -7.49
C MET A 84 5.56 14.15 -6.08
N LEU A 85 4.75 13.61 -5.17
CA LEU A 85 5.13 13.38 -3.77
C LEU A 85 6.08 12.20 -3.57
N ILE A 86 6.02 11.17 -4.43
CA ILE A 86 6.77 9.92 -4.22
C ILE A 86 8.28 10.13 -4.09
N LYS A 87 8.84 11.12 -4.80
CA LYS A 87 10.28 11.45 -4.74
C LYS A 87 10.68 11.91 -3.34
N TYR A 88 9.86 12.74 -2.71
CA TYR A 88 10.10 13.26 -1.37
C TYR A 88 9.84 12.19 -0.30
N LEU A 89 8.75 11.42 -0.45
CA LEU A 89 8.44 10.32 0.45
C LEU A 89 9.54 9.26 0.47
N ASN A 90 10.09 8.90 -0.70
CA ASN A 90 11.22 7.98 -0.79
C ASN A 90 12.45 8.52 -0.04
N ARG A 91 12.74 9.83 -0.14
CA ARG A 91 13.86 10.42 0.60
C ARG A 91 13.65 10.37 2.11
N ILE A 92 12.42 10.63 2.56
CA ILE A 92 12.03 10.54 3.98
C ILE A 92 12.16 9.09 4.47
N GLU A 93 11.66 8.11 3.72
CA GLU A 93 11.75 6.69 4.06
C GLU A 93 13.21 6.24 4.23
N ILE A 94 14.08 6.57 3.28
CA ILE A 94 15.51 6.21 3.35
C ILE A 94 16.20 6.88 4.53
N ASN A 95 15.93 8.17 4.76
CA ASN A 95 16.49 8.88 5.91
C ASN A 95 16.02 8.27 7.22
N PHE A 96 14.74 7.94 7.36
CA PHE A 96 14.19 7.33 8.57
C PHE A 96 14.79 5.95 8.83
N LYS A 97 14.88 5.10 7.80
CA LYS A 97 15.55 3.78 7.89
C LYS A 97 16.99 3.90 8.37
N THR A 98 17.73 4.83 7.77
CA THR A 98 19.14 5.07 8.11
C THR A 98 19.27 5.58 9.55
N PHE A 99 18.45 6.57 9.93
CA PHE A 99 18.44 7.15 11.27
C PHE A 99 18.15 6.09 12.33
N LEU A 100 17.06 5.34 12.18
CA LEU A 100 16.68 4.29 13.11
C LEU A 100 17.76 3.22 13.24
N THR A 101 18.23 2.71 12.10
CA THR A 101 19.27 1.66 12.07
C THR A 101 20.54 2.14 12.74
N TYR A 102 21.02 3.34 12.39
CA TYR A 102 22.24 3.90 12.95
C TYR A 102 22.11 4.07 14.46
N HIS A 103 21.10 4.80 14.93
CA HIS A 103 20.99 5.15 16.35
C HIS A 103 20.83 3.91 17.24
N VAL A 104 19.91 3.00 16.90
CA VAL A 104 19.68 1.80 17.73
C VAL A 104 20.89 0.86 17.67
N SER A 105 21.50 0.64 16.50
CA SER A 105 22.72 -0.17 16.40
C SER A 105 23.90 0.43 17.15
N THR A 106 24.04 1.76 17.22
CA THR A 106 25.12 2.40 17.98
C THR A 106 24.88 2.39 19.49
N LEU A 107 23.62 2.42 19.93
CA LEU A 107 23.27 2.27 21.34
C LEU A 107 23.46 0.83 21.83
N HIS A 108 23.27 -0.15 20.94
CA HIS A 108 23.39 -1.58 21.23
C HIS A 108 24.41 -2.27 20.31
N PRO A 109 25.71 -1.93 20.41
CA PRO A 109 26.74 -2.41 19.48
C PRO A 109 26.89 -3.95 19.49
N ASP A 110 26.58 -4.59 20.62
CA ASP A 110 26.67 -6.04 20.79
C ASP A 110 25.40 -6.80 20.35
N SER A 111 24.35 -6.08 19.92
CA SER A 111 23.10 -6.67 19.42
C SER A 111 22.90 -6.34 17.94
N PRO A 112 23.62 -7.01 17.01
CA PRO A 112 23.50 -6.75 15.57
C PRO A 112 22.11 -7.06 15.02
N THR A 113 21.31 -7.83 15.74
CA THR A 113 19.93 -8.21 15.41
C THR A 113 18.94 -7.65 16.43
N TRP A 114 19.19 -6.44 16.94
CA TRP A 114 18.39 -5.77 17.97
C TRP A 114 16.89 -5.73 17.67
N PHE A 115 16.49 -5.75 16.39
CA PHE A 115 15.07 -5.78 15.97
C PHE A 115 14.33 -7.05 16.42
N ALA A 116 15.06 -8.06 16.92
CA ALA A 116 14.56 -9.31 17.47
C ALA A 116 15.06 -9.56 18.90
N ASP A 117 15.57 -8.53 19.57
CA ASP A 117 16.09 -8.61 20.94
C ASP A 117 15.01 -8.17 21.95
N PRO A 118 14.57 -9.05 22.86
CA PRO A 118 13.50 -8.74 23.81
C PRO A 118 13.87 -7.68 24.84
N ALA A 119 15.15 -7.31 24.97
CA ALA A 119 15.57 -6.19 25.81
C ALA A 119 15.40 -4.82 25.13
N ILE A 120 15.22 -4.80 23.80
CA ILE A 120 15.18 -3.58 22.98
C ILE A 120 13.82 -3.41 22.29
N ILE A 121 13.17 -4.53 21.94
CA ILE A 121 11.94 -4.57 21.17
C ILE A 121 10.86 -5.35 21.92
N SER A 122 9.62 -4.90 21.81
CA SER A 122 8.46 -5.54 22.43
C SER A 122 8.29 -6.99 21.99
N SER A 123 7.90 -7.83 22.95
CA SER A 123 7.68 -9.26 22.73
C SER A 123 6.64 -9.54 21.64
N GLU A 124 5.61 -8.71 21.54
CA GLU A 124 4.52 -8.84 20.58
C GLU A 124 5.06 -8.70 19.15
N TYR A 125 5.91 -7.70 18.90
CA TYR A 125 6.54 -7.50 17.59
C TYR A 125 7.44 -8.68 17.22
N ILE A 126 8.29 -9.14 18.15
CA ILE A 126 9.24 -10.23 17.90
C ILE A 126 8.50 -11.53 17.51
N GLN A 127 7.38 -11.84 18.16
CA GLN A 127 6.58 -13.04 17.88
C GLN A 127 5.94 -13.02 16.47
N GLU A 128 5.72 -11.85 15.91
CA GLU A 128 5.15 -11.68 14.57
C GLU A 128 6.21 -11.47 13.48
N PHE A 129 7.43 -11.09 13.85
CA PHE A 129 8.48 -10.69 12.92
C PHE A 129 8.77 -11.74 11.83
N ASP A 130 8.89 -13.01 12.19
CA ASP A 130 9.15 -14.11 11.24
C ASP A 130 7.96 -14.39 10.32
N LYS A 131 6.74 -14.07 10.77
CA LYS A 131 5.48 -14.32 10.04
C LYS A 131 5.18 -13.20 9.05
N ILE A 132 5.51 -11.97 9.41
CA ILE A 132 5.12 -10.77 8.66
C ILE A 132 6.29 -10.21 7.84
N VAL A 133 7.48 -10.13 8.44
CA VAL A 133 8.64 -9.45 7.84
C VAL A 133 9.66 -10.46 7.31
N TYR A 134 10.25 -11.27 8.18
CA TYR A 134 11.42 -12.11 7.86
C TYR A 134 11.04 -13.51 7.33
N THR A 135 10.05 -13.53 6.44
CA THR A 135 9.49 -14.76 5.85
C THR A 135 10.48 -15.47 4.92
N GLU A 136 10.19 -16.73 4.58
CA GLU A 136 10.97 -17.46 3.56
C GLU A 136 10.99 -16.75 2.20
N LYS A 137 9.91 -16.05 1.85
CA LYS A 137 9.88 -15.19 0.66
C LYS A 137 10.89 -14.06 0.79
N PHE A 138 10.91 -13.36 1.92
CA PHE A 138 11.85 -12.26 2.18
C PHE A 138 13.30 -12.72 2.07
N LYS A 139 13.65 -13.86 2.67
CA LYS A 139 15.01 -14.43 2.61
C LYS A 139 15.42 -14.79 1.17
N LYS A 140 14.48 -15.25 0.34
CA LYS A 140 14.75 -15.67 -1.05
C LYS A 140 14.70 -14.52 -2.06
N SER A 141 13.86 -13.51 -1.85
CA SER A 141 13.65 -12.40 -2.78
C SER A 141 14.74 -11.33 -2.71
N HIS A 142 15.49 -11.25 -1.61
CA HIS A 142 16.53 -10.24 -1.42
C HIS A 142 17.93 -10.88 -1.52
N PRO A 143 18.70 -10.62 -2.61
CA PRO A 143 19.99 -11.28 -2.84
C PRO A 143 20.99 -11.13 -1.69
N VAL A 144 21.02 -9.98 -1.02
CA VAL A 144 21.93 -9.73 0.11
C VAL A 144 21.57 -10.60 1.32
N ILE A 145 20.27 -10.75 1.63
CA ILE A 145 19.78 -11.60 2.71
C ILE A 145 20.03 -13.08 2.38
N LYS A 146 19.72 -13.48 1.15
CA LYS A 146 20.00 -14.83 0.66
C LYS A 146 21.48 -15.18 0.79
N ARG A 147 22.36 -14.30 0.33
CA ARG A 147 23.81 -14.47 0.40
C ARG A 147 24.31 -14.54 1.85
N HIS A 148 23.75 -13.73 2.75
CA HIS A 148 24.08 -13.79 4.17
C HIS A 148 23.83 -15.20 4.73
N HIS A 149 22.66 -15.79 4.50
CA HIS A 149 22.33 -17.15 4.97
C HIS A 149 23.12 -18.27 4.27
N GLN A 150 23.64 -18.03 3.06
CA GLN A 150 24.55 -18.97 2.39
C GLN A 150 25.92 -19.02 3.07
N ILE A 151 26.41 -17.88 3.56
CA ILE A 151 27.72 -17.73 4.21
C ILE A 151 27.61 -18.07 5.70
N HIS A 152 26.58 -17.56 6.38
CA HIS A 152 26.34 -17.69 7.82
C HIS A 152 25.15 -18.61 8.07
N LYS A 153 25.36 -19.93 7.90
CA LYS A 153 24.27 -20.93 7.91
C LYS A 153 23.52 -21.07 9.24
N ASN A 154 24.15 -20.66 10.34
CA ASN A 154 23.58 -20.75 11.69
C ASN A 154 22.90 -19.45 12.15
N ASP A 155 23.07 -18.36 11.39
CA ASP A 155 22.46 -17.09 11.75
C ASP A 155 20.95 -17.18 11.54
N ARG A 156 20.18 -16.93 12.59
CA ARG A 156 18.71 -16.83 12.47
C ARG A 156 18.33 -15.62 11.60
N TYR A 157 19.06 -14.52 11.75
CA TYR A 157 18.79 -13.23 11.12
C TYR A 157 20.05 -12.60 10.55
N ALA A 158 19.89 -11.86 9.44
CA ALA A 158 20.91 -10.94 8.99
C ALA A 158 20.89 -9.70 9.91
N PRO A 159 22.05 -9.05 10.13
CA PRO A 159 22.14 -7.84 10.93
C PRO A 159 21.18 -6.72 10.50
N ALA A 160 20.87 -5.81 11.43
CA ALA A 160 19.88 -4.74 11.27
C ALA A 160 20.10 -3.91 10.00
N TRP A 161 21.34 -3.49 9.74
CA TRP A 161 21.71 -2.71 8.54
C TRP A 161 21.54 -3.45 7.22
N LYS A 162 21.43 -4.78 7.22
CA LYS A 162 21.05 -5.55 6.02
C LYS A 162 19.54 -5.77 5.98
N THR A 163 18.93 -6.10 7.11
CA THR A 163 17.52 -6.49 7.18
C THR A 163 16.58 -5.30 6.97
N ILE A 164 16.81 -4.19 7.67
CA ILE A 164 15.93 -3.01 7.67
C ILE A 164 15.90 -2.32 6.30
N GLU A 165 16.99 -2.39 5.55
CA GLU A 165 17.08 -1.84 4.18
C GLU A 165 15.97 -2.38 3.27
N TYR A 166 15.66 -3.68 3.39
CA TYR A 166 14.66 -4.36 2.56
C TYR A 166 13.27 -4.42 3.18
N MET A 167 13.08 -3.92 4.40
CA MET A 167 11.76 -3.81 5.00
C MET A 167 10.92 -2.76 4.27
N THR A 168 9.60 -2.94 4.20
CA THR A 168 8.70 -1.87 3.73
C THR A 168 8.70 -0.71 4.72
N PHE A 169 8.40 0.51 4.28
CA PHE A 169 8.33 1.65 5.20
C PHE A 169 7.38 1.39 6.38
N GLY A 170 6.20 0.81 6.11
CA GLY A 170 5.25 0.44 7.15
C GLY A 170 5.86 -0.53 8.19
N ALA A 171 6.59 -1.55 7.76
CA ALA A 171 7.25 -2.49 8.68
C ALA A 171 8.31 -1.80 9.56
N VAL A 172 9.01 -0.79 9.04
CA VAL A 172 9.99 0.00 9.80
C VAL A 172 9.31 0.95 10.78
N ILE A 173 8.16 1.54 10.44
CA ILE A 173 7.35 2.32 11.39
C ILE A 173 6.83 1.43 12.52
N HIS A 174 6.34 0.23 12.21
CA HIS A 174 5.93 -0.74 13.24
C HIS A 174 7.08 -1.17 14.13
N LEU A 175 8.29 -1.38 13.57
CA LEU A 175 9.49 -1.66 14.35
C LEU A 175 9.84 -0.50 15.30
N PHE A 176 9.80 0.73 14.80
CA PHE A 176 10.08 1.92 15.63
C PHE A 176 9.09 2.05 16.79
N GLN A 177 7.80 1.81 16.54
CA GLN A 177 6.76 1.81 17.58
C GLN A 177 6.91 0.68 18.60
N ALA A 178 7.67 -0.36 18.27
CA ALA A 178 7.92 -1.51 19.13
C ALA A 178 9.20 -1.38 19.97
N LEU A 179 9.97 -0.29 19.82
CA LEU A 179 11.09 -0.01 20.72
C LEU A 179 10.58 0.17 22.15
N LEU A 180 11.30 -0.44 23.10
CA LEU A 180 11.08 -0.24 24.52
C LEU A 180 11.73 1.08 24.98
N ASP A 181 11.14 1.74 25.97
CA ASP A 181 11.65 2.98 26.59
C ASP A 181 12.97 2.77 27.33
#